data_AF-A0A928ZZ57-F1
#
_entry.id   AF-A0A928ZZ57-F1
#
_cell.length_a   1.000
_cell.length_b   1.000
_cell.length_c   1.000
_cell.angle_alpha   90.00
_cell.angle_beta   90.00
_cell.angle_gamma   90.00
#
_symmetry.space_group_name_H-M   'P 1'
#
loop_
_entity.id
_entity.type
_entity.pdbx_description
1 polymer ?
#
loop_
_entity_poly.entity_id
_entity_poly.type
_entity_poly.pdbx_seq_one_letter_code
_entity_poly.pdbx_strand_id
1 'polypeptide(L)'
;MVSKKSKKRSKKRSRSAPSEQQTAPTLSRKEQRAKEREAAKARSNLIQFTILAFLISGLVGLVLGFIAEPTLGIAATAGLLCLSLSFKYQRQALYAFIIYIPFSGTVTYMLGGNSLLQLAKDAFYV
;
A
#
# COMPACT_ATOMS: atom_id res chain seq x y z
N MET A 1 2.48 -43.23 68.31
CA MET A 1 1.60 -44.39 68.05
C MET A 1 0.92 -44.22 66.69
N VAL A 2 1.05 -45.25 65.85
CA VAL A 2 0.14 -45.66 64.75
C VAL A 2 0.04 -44.81 63.47
N SER A 3 0.80 -45.28 62.48
CA SER A 3 0.60 -45.28 61.01
C SER A 3 -0.87 -45.34 60.53
N LYS A 4 -1.17 -44.67 59.40
CA LYS A 4 -2.02 -45.26 58.35
C LYS A 4 -1.65 -44.76 56.95
N LYS A 5 -0.80 -45.55 56.28
CA LYS A 5 -0.70 -45.65 54.81
C LYS A 5 -2.02 -46.19 54.23
N SER A 6 -2.54 -45.60 53.16
CA SER A 6 -3.51 -46.21 52.22
C SER A 6 -3.14 -45.79 50.80
N LYS A 7 -2.25 -46.51 50.10
CA LYS A 7 -2.48 -47.64 49.17
C LYS A 7 -3.26 -47.29 47.89
N LYS A 8 -2.48 -46.90 46.87
CA LYS A 8 -2.56 -47.16 45.41
C LYS A 8 -3.92 -47.59 44.81
N ARG A 9 -4.36 -46.86 43.78
CA ARG A 9 -4.96 -47.46 42.57
C ARG A 9 -4.36 -46.82 41.31
N SER A 10 -4.03 -47.69 40.37
CA SER A 10 -3.20 -47.50 39.18
C SER A 10 -4.06 -47.31 37.93
N LYS A 11 -3.44 -46.72 36.89
CA LYS A 11 -3.63 -46.99 35.44
C LYS A 11 -4.67 -46.14 34.68
N LYS A 12 -4.17 -45.13 33.94
CA LYS A 12 -4.06 -45.22 32.46
C LYS A 12 -3.18 -44.10 31.89
N ARG A 13 -2.23 -44.53 31.04
CA ARG A 13 -1.46 -43.72 30.10
C ARG A 13 -2.38 -42.83 29.25
N SER A 14 -2.10 -41.53 29.20
CA SER A 14 -2.14 -40.79 27.93
C SER A 14 -0.82 -40.04 27.81
N ARG A 15 0.10 -40.66 27.09
CA ARG A 15 1.38 -40.10 26.70
C ARG A 15 1.10 -39.06 25.62
N SER A 16 1.74 -37.90 25.76
CA SER A 16 2.21 -37.03 24.68
C SER A 16 1.20 -36.48 23.67
N ALA A 17 0.84 -35.21 23.88
CA ALA A 17 1.05 -34.19 22.84
C ALA A 17 1.83 -33.05 23.49
N PRO A 18 3.12 -32.81 23.15
CA PRO A 18 3.71 -31.51 23.39
C PRO A 18 2.89 -30.52 22.57
N SER A 19 2.29 -29.51 23.22
CA SER A 19 1.87 -28.33 22.48
C SER A 19 3.07 -27.87 21.69
N GLU A 20 2.97 -27.91 20.37
CA GLU A 20 3.77 -27.12 19.45
C GLU A 20 3.44 -25.65 19.75
N GLN A 21 3.93 -25.15 20.89
CA GLN A 21 4.37 -23.79 21.00
C GLN A 21 5.45 -23.68 19.94
N GLN A 22 5.03 -23.23 18.76
CA GLN A 22 5.88 -22.69 17.73
C GLN A 22 6.78 -21.66 18.43
N THR A 23 7.96 -22.11 18.83
CA THR A 23 9.12 -21.27 19.05
C THR A 23 9.39 -20.59 17.72
N ALA A 24 8.68 -19.49 17.47
CA ALA A 24 9.19 -18.48 16.57
C ALA A 24 10.63 -18.22 17.04
N PRO A 25 11.65 -18.39 16.19
CA PRO A 25 13.00 -18.10 16.59
C PRO A 25 12.99 -16.63 17.00
N THR A 26 13.22 -16.34 18.28
CA THR A 26 13.37 -14.98 18.78
C THR A 26 14.59 -14.42 18.06
N LEU A 27 14.34 -13.74 16.94
CA LEU A 27 15.37 -13.14 16.09
C LEU A 27 16.36 -12.43 17.00
N SER A 28 17.64 -12.75 16.83
CA SER A 28 18.71 -12.14 17.59
C SER A 28 18.55 -10.62 17.51
N ARG A 29 18.80 -9.86 18.59
CA ARG A 29 18.71 -8.39 18.59
C ARG A 29 19.47 -7.71 17.44
N LYS A 30 20.43 -8.43 16.83
CA LYS A 30 21.13 -8.00 15.61
C LYS A 30 20.26 -8.12 14.35
N GLU A 31 19.53 -9.23 14.19
CA GLU A 31 18.61 -9.47 13.07
C GLU A 31 17.37 -8.56 13.14
N GLN A 32 16.87 -8.26 14.34
CA GLN A 32 15.78 -7.29 14.53
C GLN A 32 16.20 -5.89 14.06
N ARG A 33 17.39 -5.41 14.47
CA ARG A 33 17.94 -4.13 14.01
C ARG A 33 18.25 -4.10 12.51
N ALA A 34 18.62 -5.24 11.92
CA ALA A 34 18.80 -5.34 10.47
C ALA A 34 17.45 -5.17 9.73
N LYS A 35 16.40 -5.86 10.18
CA LYS A 35 15.03 -5.70 9.64
C LYS A 35 14.49 -4.28 9.81
N GLU A 36 14.74 -3.64 10.95
CA GLU A 36 14.34 -2.24 11.17
C GLU A 36 15.04 -1.28 10.20
N ARG A 37 16.33 -1.49 9.91
CA ARG A 37 17.07 -0.68 8.94
C ARG A 37 16.56 -0.88 7.52
N GLU A 38 16.23 -2.12 7.14
CA GLU A 38 15.62 -2.41 5.84
C GLU A 38 14.24 -1.76 5.69
N ALA A 39 13.40 -1.83 6.72
CA ALA A 39 12.11 -1.16 6.76
C ALA A 39 12.26 0.37 6.68
N ALA A 40 13.25 0.95 7.37
CA ALA A 40 13.53 2.38 7.31
C ALA A 40 14.00 2.81 5.90
N LYS A 41 14.88 2.05 5.26
CA LYS A 41 15.33 2.29 3.87
C LYS A 41 14.18 2.17 2.87
N ALA A 42 13.31 1.18 3.05
CA ALA A 42 12.12 1.05 2.22
C ALA A 42 11.26 2.32 2.34
N ARG A 43 10.95 2.76 3.58
CA ARG A 43 10.18 3.99 3.83
C ARG A 43 10.84 5.24 3.22
N SER A 44 12.15 5.40 3.38
CA SER A 44 12.84 6.56 2.80
C SER A 44 12.75 6.58 1.28
N ASN A 45 12.90 5.42 0.62
CA ASN A 45 12.77 5.31 -0.82
C ASN A 45 11.34 5.60 -1.29
N LEU A 46 10.33 5.19 -0.50
CA LEU A 46 8.94 5.53 -0.77
C LEU A 46 8.72 7.04 -0.78
N ILE A 47 9.17 7.70 0.28
CA ILE A 47 9.01 9.14 0.47
C ILE A 47 9.76 9.91 -0.62
N GLN A 48 11.02 9.56 -0.88
CA GLN A 48 11.84 10.22 -1.90
C GLN A 48 11.22 10.11 -3.29
N PHE A 49 10.80 8.90 -3.70
CA PHE A 49 10.16 8.71 -5.00
C PHE A 49 8.85 9.47 -5.09
N THR A 50 8.02 9.44 -4.05
CA THR A 50 6.73 10.15 -4.03
C THR A 50 6.94 11.65 -4.16
N ILE A 51 7.84 12.24 -3.38
CA ILE A 51 8.16 13.67 -3.47
C ILE A 51 8.65 14.02 -4.88
N LEU A 52 9.56 13.22 -5.44
CA LEU A 52 10.08 13.46 -6.78
C LEU A 52 8.97 13.39 -7.84
N ALA A 53 8.07 12.42 -7.73
CA ALA A 53 6.92 12.30 -8.62
C ALA A 53 6.00 13.52 -8.52
N PHE A 54 5.73 14.02 -7.31
CA PHE A 54 4.97 15.27 -7.09
C PHE A 54 5.65 16.49 -7.70
N LEU A 55 6.97 16.62 -7.56
CA LEU A 55 7.70 17.75 -8.12
C LEU A 55 7.69 17.73 -9.65
N ILE A 56 7.99 16.59 -10.27
CA ILE A 56 8.05 16.47 -11.73
C ILE A 56 6.66 16.68 -12.35
N SER A 57 5.64 16.01 -11.83
CA SER A 57 4.26 16.16 -12.30
C SER A 57 3.68 17.55 -12.06
N GLY A 58 3.99 18.17 -10.92
CA GLY A 58 3.60 19.53 -10.58
C GLY A 58 4.26 20.52 -11.54
N LEU A 59 5.55 20.36 -11.83
CA LEU A 59 6.25 21.21 -12.78
C LEU A 59 5.69 21.07 -14.19
N VAL A 60 5.48 19.84 -14.66
CA VAL A 60 4.91 19.57 -16.00
C VAL A 60 3.51 20.17 -16.13
N GLY A 61 2.62 19.96 -15.15
CA GLY A 61 1.28 20.52 -15.21
C GLY A 61 1.23 22.03 -14.97
N LEU A 62 2.17 22.59 -14.21
CA LEU A 62 2.31 24.05 -14.10
C LEU A 62 2.66 24.65 -15.46
N VAL A 63 3.66 24.10 -16.15
CA VAL A 63 4.04 24.55 -17.49
C VAL A 63 2.88 24.42 -18.48
N LEU A 64 2.20 23.27 -18.50
CA LEU A 64 1.04 23.06 -19.38
C LEU A 64 -0.14 23.97 -19.03
N GLY A 65 -0.37 24.22 -17.73
CA GLY A 65 -1.43 25.09 -17.25
C GLY A 65 -1.24 26.56 -17.64
N PHE A 66 0.02 27.01 -17.71
CA PHE A 66 0.36 28.37 -18.16
C PHE A 66 0.32 28.54 -19.68
N ILE A 67 0.67 27.50 -20.45
CA ILE A 67 0.79 27.60 -21.92
C ILE A 67 -0.54 27.31 -22.62
N ALA A 68 -1.29 26.31 -22.16
CA ALA A 68 -2.53 25.86 -22.79
C ALA A 68 -3.74 26.34 -21.99
N GLU A 69 -4.15 25.58 -20.98
CA GLU A 69 -5.27 25.92 -20.09
C GLU A 69 -5.06 25.33 -18.68
N PRO A 70 -5.55 26.00 -17.63
CA PRO A 70 -5.42 25.51 -16.25
C PRO A 70 -6.01 24.11 -16.01
N THR A 71 -7.11 23.79 -16.68
CA THR A 71 -7.79 22.47 -16.64
C THR A 71 -6.88 21.37 -17.17
N LEU A 72 -6.20 21.63 -18.28
CA LEU A 72 -5.25 20.72 -18.90
C LEU A 72 -4.03 20.50 -17.99
N GLY A 73 -3.53 21.56 -17.35
CA GLY A 73 -2.45 21.48 -16.37
C GLY A 73 -2.79 20.59 -15.19
N ILE A 74 -3.99 20.74 -14.61
CA ILE A 74 -4.47 19.91 -13.50
C ILE A 74 -4.62 18.45 -13.94
N ALA A 75 -5.25 18.22 -15.09
CA ALA A 75 -5.43 16.87 -15.64
C ALA A 75 -4.07 16.18 -15.91
N ALA A 76 -3.11 16.91 -16.47
CA ALA A 76 -1.76 16.43 -16.72
C ALA A 76 -1.02 16.10 -15.41
N THR A 77 -1.06 16.97 -14.40
CA THR A 77 -0.45 16.68 -13.09
C THR A 77 -1.08 15.44 -12.45
N ALA A 78 -2.41 15.37 -12.39
CA ALA A 78 -3.11 14.23 -11.79
C ALA A 78 -2.84 12.92 -12.54
N GLY A 79 -2.88 12.95 -13.88
CA GLY A 79 -2.58 11.80 -14.73
C GLY A 79 -1.14 11.32 -14.57
N LEU A 80 -0.17 12.24 -14.62
CA LEU A 80 1.25 11.91 -14.51
C LEU A 80 1.60 11.38 -13.11
N LEU A 81 1.03 11.97 -12.05
CA LEU A 81 1.18 11.46 -10.68
C LEU A 81 0.62 10.06 -10.56
N CYS A 82 -0.63 9.87 -10.99
CA CYS A 82 -1.32 8.60 -10.91
C CYS A 82 -0.53 7.51 -11.64
N LEU A 83 -0.03 7.81 -12.84
CA LEU A 83 0.78 6.89 -13.64
C LEU A 83 2.12 6.57 -12.96
N SER A 84 2.83 7.58 -12.48
CA SER A 84 4.15 7.40 -11.83
C SER A 84 4.06 6.56 -10.56
N LEU A 85 3.06 6.85 -9.72
CA LEU A 85 2.77 6.10 -8.50
C LEU A 85 2.31 4.67 -8.81
N SER A 86 1.48 4.49 -9.84
CA SER A 86 1.00 3.18 -10.27
C SER A 86 2.11 2.29 -10.81
N PHE A 87 3.06 2.86 -11.54
CA PHE A 87 4.20 2.13 -12.08
C PHE A 87 5.11 1.60 -10.98
N LYS A 88 5.39 2.42 -9.94
CA LYS A 88 6.27 2.02 -8.83
C LYS A 88 5.57 1.13 -7.79
N TYR A 89 4.28 1.36 -7.53
CA TYR A 89 3.51 0.72 -6.46
C TYR A 89 2.31 -0.05 -6.98
N GLN A 90 2.52 -0.93 -7.95
CA GLN A 90 1.48 -1.67 -8.68
C GLN A 90 0.39 -2.29 -7.78
N ARG A 91 0.77 -2.99 -6.70
CA ARG A 91 -0.21 -3.61 -5.78
C ARG A 91 -1.07 -2.58 -5.06
N GLN A 92 -0.46 -1.49 -4.59
CA GLN A 92 -1.18 -0.42 -3.90
C GLN A 92 -2.10 0.32 -4.86
N ALA A 93 -1.64 0.55 -6.09
CA ALA A 93 -2.45 1.14 -7.14
C ALA A 93 -3.65 0.27 -7.52
N LEU A 94 -3.49 -1.05 -7.55
CA LEU A 94 -4.60 -1.98 -7.79
C LEU A 94 -5.63 -1.90 -6.65
N TYR A 95 -5.20 -1.85 -5.39
CA TYR A 95 -6.11 -1.63 -4.27
C TYR A 95 -6.81 -0.26 -4.34
N ALA A 96 -6.08 0.81 -4.63
CA ALA A 96 -6.66 2.14 -4.80
C ALA A 96 -7.67 2.15 -5.96
N PHE A 97 -7.38 1.45 -7.06
CA PHE A 97 -8.28 1.31 -8.20
C PHE A 97 -9.57 0.56 -7.83
N ILE A 98 -9.47 -0.57 -7.11
CA ILE A 98 -10.66 -1.30 -6.63
C ILE A 98 -11.53 -0.41 -5.73
N ILE A 99 -10.90 0.38 -4.85
CA ILE A 99 -11.61 1.34 -3.99
C ILE A 99 -12.25 2.46 -4.82
N TYR A 100 -11.60 2.90 -5.90
CA TYR A 100 -12.09 3.97 -6.77
C TYR A 100 -13.29 3.55 -7.63
N ILE A 101 -13.35 2.31 -8.10
CA ILE A 101 -14.42 1.80 -8.98
C ILE A 101 -15.84 2.23 -8.55
N PRO A 102 -16.29 2.01 -7.30
CA PRO A 102 -17.64 2.40 -6.88
C PRO A 102 -17.91 3.91 -6.90
N PHE A 103 -16.87 4.75 -6.91
CA PHE A 103 -16.98 6.21 -6.92
C PHE A 103 -16.67 6.85 -8.28
N SER A 104 -16.32 6.03 -9.28
CA SER A 104 -15.88 6.51 -10.60
C SER A 104 -16.92 7.41 -11.28
N GLY A 105 -18.20 7.08 -11.17
CA GLY A 105 -19.30 7.90 -11.69
C GLY A 105 -19.38 9.28 -11.02
N THR A 106 -19.21 9.35 -9.70
CA THR A 106 -19.22 10.61 -8.94
C THR A 106 -18.06 11.51 -9.34
N VAL A 107 -16.85 10.94 -9.44
CA VAL A 107 -15.67 11.69 -9.87
C VAL A 107 -15.83 12.21 -11.30
N THR A 108 -16.36 11.38 -12.21
CA THR A 108 -16.63 11.77 -13.59
C THR A 108 -17.66 12.91 -13.67
N TYR A 109 -18.73 12.85 -12.87
CA TYR A 109 -19.74 13.90 -12.81
C TYR A 109 -19.16 15.22 -12.30
N MET A 110 -18.35 15.18 -11.23
CA MET A 110 -17.70 16.38 -10.67
C MET A 110 -16.70 17.04 -11.63
N LEU A 111 -16.05 16.26 -12.48
CA LEU A 111 -15.12 16.76 -13.50
C LEU A 111 -15.82 17.36 -14.73
N GLY A 112 -17.14 17.56 -14.66
CA GLY A 112 -17.94 18.14 -15.75
C GLY A 112 -18.53 17.10 -16.70
N GLY A 113 -18.49 15.81 -16.36
CA GLY A 113 -19.05 14.74 -17.19
C GLY A 113 -18.32 14.62 -18.54
N ASN A 114 -19.07 14.70 -19.64
CA ASN A 114 -18.58 14.47 -21.00
C ASN A 114 -17.54 15.50 -21.47
N SER A 115 -17.41 16.66 -20.83
CA SER A 115 -16.55 17.76 -21.29
C SER A 115 -15.06 17.41 -21.23
N LEU A 116 -14.63 16.73 -20.16
CA LEU A 116 -13.23 16.28 -20.05
C LEU A 116 -12.92 15.15 -21.02
N LEU A 117 -13.91 14.27 -21.28
CA LEU A 117 -13.82 13.21 -22.28
C LEU A 117 -13.86 13.76 -23.72
N GLN A 118 -14.59 14.86 -23.96
CA GLN A 118 -14.59 15.59 -25.22
C GLN A 118 -13.25 16.28 -25.45
N LEU A 119 -12.68 16.93 -24.43
CA LEU A 119 -11.34 17.51 -24.53
C LEU A 119 -10.27 16.44 -24.79
N ALA A 120 -10.37 15.29 -24.10
CA ALA A 120 -9.49 14.15 -24.36
C ALA A 120 -9.67 13.64 -25.79
N LYS A 121 -10.91 13.49 -26.25
CA LYS A 121 -11.23 13.09 -27.62
C LYS A 121 -10.62 14.08 -28.62
N ASP A 122 -10.81 15.38 -28.43
CA ASP A 122 -10.28 16.42 -29.32
C ASP A 122 -8.75 16.42 -29.32
N ALA A 123 -8.10 16.15 -28.18
CA ALA A 123 -6.64 15.99 -28.12
C ALA A 123 -6.12 14.74 -28.84
N PHE A 124 -6.91 13.65 -28.92
CA PHE A 124 -6.54 12.43 -29.65
C PHE A 124 -6.89 12.46 -31.14
N TYR A 125 -7.82 13.33 -31.56
CA TYR A 125 -8.30 13.45 -32.95
C TYR A 125 -7.62 14.57 -33.76
N VAL A 126 -6.50 15.12 -33.28
CA VAL A 126 -5.54 15.91 -34.10
C VAL A 126 -4.51 14.96 -34.72
#